data_AF-A0A6C0HBS0-F1
#
_entry.id   AF-A0A6C0HBS0-F1
#
_cell.length_a   1.000
_cell.length_b   1.000
_cell.length_c   1.000
_cell.angle_alpha   90.00
_cell.angle_beta   90.00
_cell.angle_gamma   90.00
#
_symmetry.space_group_name_H-M   'P 1'
#
loop_
_entity.id
_entity.type
_entity.pdbx_description
1 polymer ?
#
loop_
_entity_poly.entity_id
_entity_poly.type
_entity_poly.pdbx_seq_one_letter_code
_entity_poly.pdbx_strand_id
1 'polypeptide(L)'
;MAKQSGILTLENLQLEYDNTMILYIQAQENYNSALNNIDKKKFVTLSGKTYWGTGAIQQKTGSSISECSALCSNDAKCKGATFDSKDNTCWTRSGSSSLTTGSSTQTAIISEVTNAALNLQNLNDKLLSYIDQMKNYKFENGNTTSPEQTELDTDVNDENNNLKAQYNILLEDRKKIKEILDEFSRINMDNQNMELYNTQNRIFYMMWCYLAFIFIIIFVKIVFYPEMVVRWGSFVLYTMIGAILLMLVHFLKSFSVFFIFLLIIFSFGIIMILFR
;
A
#
# COMPACT_ATOMS: atom_id res chain seq x y z
N MET A 1 -21.33 45.44 25.04
CA MET A 1 -21.81 44.08 24.67
C MET A 1 -20.95 43.40 23.61
N ALA A 2 -20.51 44.08 22.53
CA ALA A 2 -19.67 43.44 21.48
C ALA A 2 -18.33 42.87 21.97
N LYS A 3 -17.62 43.56 22.88
CA LYS A 3 -16.31 43.14 23.40
C LYS A 3 -16.34 41.82 24.19
N GLN A 4 -17.43 41.54 24.91
CA GLN A 4 -17.59 40.33 25.73
C GLN A 4 -18.00 39.11 24.89
N SER A 5 -18.77 39.34 23.82
CA SER A 5 -19.08 38.31 22.81
C SER A 5 -17.85 37.92 21.99
N GLY A 6 -16.94 38.87 21.74
CA GLY A 6 -15.67 38.62 21.05
C GLY A 6 -14.69 37.76 21.86
N ILE A 7 -14.56 38.02 23.16
CA ILE A 7 -13.68 37.24 24.06
C ILE A 7 -14.14 35.79 24.16
N LEU A 8 -15.46 35.56 24.35
CA LEU A 8 -16.03 34.22 24.41
C LEU A 8 -15.82 33.42 23.10
N THR A 9 -15.75 34.11 21.96
CA THR A 9 -15.52 33.47 20.66
C THR A 9 -14.06 33.07 20.47
N LEU A 10 -13.11 33.89 20.94
CA LEU A 10 -11.69 33.59 20.87
C LEU A 10 -11.31 32.44 21.81
N GLU A 11 -11.82 32.44 23.05
CA GLU A 11 -11.61 31.34 24.02
C GLU A 11 -12.13 30.01 23.47
N ASN A 12 -13.29 30.03 22.81
CA ASN A 12 -13.85 28.83 22.19
C ASN A 12 -13.01 28.33 21.01
N LEU A 13 -12.47 29.23 20.17
CA LEU A 13 -11.54 28.86 19.10
C LEU A 13 -10.25 28.23 19.63
N GLN A 14 -9.74 28.74 20.75
CA GLN A 14 -8.54 28.21 21.38
C GLN A 14 -8.80 26.82 21.99
N LEU A 15 -9.96 26.62 22.62
CA LEU A 15 -10.38 25.31 23.11
C LEU A 15 -10.52 24.28 21.97
N GLU A 16 -11.14 24.66 20.85
CA GLU A 16 -11.26 23.81 19.65
C GLU A 16 -9.90 23.49 19.04
N TYR A 17 -8.98 24.45 19.04
CA TYR A 17 -7.59 24.25 18.61
C TYR A 17 -6.88 23.23 19.49
N ASP A 18 -6.92 23.40 20.82
CA ASP A 18 -6.24 22.53 21.78
C ASP A 18 -6.78 21.08 21.70
N ASN A 19 -8.11 20.94 21.63
CA ASN A 19 -8.75 19.63 21.44
C ASN A 19 -8.32 18.99 20.11
N THR A 20 -8.23 19.76 19.04
CA THR A 20 -7.79 19.26 17.73
C THR A 20 -6.30 18.90 17.73
N MET A 21 -5.47 19.61 18.49
CA MET A 21 -4.05 19.30 18.64
C MET A 21 -3.85 17.95 19.34
N ILE A 22 -4.65 17.65 20.37
CA ILE A 22 -4.64 16.33 21.03
C ILE A 22 -4.97 15.23 20.01
N LEU A 23 -6.01 15.42 19.20
CA LEU A 23 -6.38 14.46 18.15
C LEU A 23 -5.29 14.34 17.08
N TYR A 24 -4.60 15.43 16.75
CA TYR A 24 -3.50 15.44 15.78
C TYR A 24 -2.32 14.60 16.29
N ILE A 25 -1.91 14.76 17.55
CA ILE A 25 -0.84 13.97 18.17
C ILE A 25 -1.20 12.48 18.15
N GLN A 26 -2.43 12.12 18.54
CA GLN A 26 -2.91 10.73 18.46
C GLN A 26 -2.95 10.20 17.02
N ALA A 27 -3.36 11.02 16.05
CA ALA A 27 -3.35 10.65 14.65
C ALA A 27 -1.93 10.39 14.12
N GLN A 28 -0.92 11.09 14.64
CA GLN A 28 0.48 10.90 14.29
C GLN A 28 1.00 9.54 14.79
N GLU A 29 0.64 9.13 16.00
CA GLU A 29 0.96 7.80 16.53
C GLU A 29 0.30 6.68 15.71
N ASN A 30 -0.98 6.86 15.35
CA ASN A 30 -1.71 5.93 14.49
C ASN A 30 -1.07 5.83 13.10
N TYR A 31 -0.63 6.96 12.54
CA TYR A 31 0.07 7.01 11.27
C TYR A 31 1.40 6.26 11.31
N ASN A 32 2.23 6.52 12.33
CA ASN A 32 3.51 5.81 12.52
C ASN A 32 3.30 4.30 12.72
N SER A 33 2.24 3.92 13.45
CA SER A 33 1.88 2.52 13.65
C SER A 33 1.43 1.83 12.35
N ALA A 34 0.68 2.54 11.50
CA ALA A 34 0.30 2.05 10.18
C ALA A 34 1.52 1.90 9.28
N LEU A 35 2.47 2.85 9.32
CA LEU A 35 3.71 2.83 8.56
C LEU A 35 4.57 1.59 8.92
N ASN A 36 4.65 1.25 10.20
CA ASN A 36 5.38 0.06 10.66
C ASN A 36 4.71 -1.27 10.24
N ASN A 37 3.48 -1.25 9.75
CA ASN A 37 2.71 -2.44 9.36
C ASN A 37 2.40 -2.49 7.84
N ILE A 38 3.14 -1.72 7.01
CA ILE A 38 2.92 -1.62 5.56
C ILE A 38 2.86 -2.99 4.87
N ASP A 39 3.70 -3.95 5.28
CA ASP A 39 3.82 -5.26 4.65
C ASP A 39 2.52 -6.10 4.69
N LYS A 40 1.58 -5.75 5.57
CA LYS A 40 0.32 -6.48 5.74
C LYS A 40 -0.78 -6.06 4.77
N LYS A 41 -0.56 -5.06 3.90
CA LYS A 41 -1.54 -4.51 2.92
C LYS A 41 -2.98 -4.49 3.47
N LYS A 42 -3.16 -3.95 4.68
CA LYS A 42 -4.46 -3.92 5.33
C LYS A 42 -5.28 -2.77 4.75
N PHE A 43 -6.47 -3.08 4.27
CA PHE A 43 -7.43 -2.11 3.74
C PHE A 43 -8.51 -1.81 4.78
N VAL A 44 -8.96 -0.56 4.79
CA VAL A 44 -10.11 -0.10 5.56
C VAL A 44 -11.23 0.30 4.61
N THR A 45 -12.46 0.06 5.03
CA THR A 45 -13.67 0.40 4.27
C THR A 45 -14.41 1.53 4.96
N LEU A 46 -14.72 2.59 4.21
CA LEU A 46 -15.38 3.80 4.70
C LEU A 46 -16.69 4.03 3.95
N SER A 47 -17.82 3.71 4.59
CA SER A 47 -19.15 3.90 4.01
C SER A 47 -19.50 5.37 3.84
N GLY A 48 -20.24 5.70 2.78
CA GLY A 48 -20.63 7.09 2.46
C GLY A 48 -19.46 7.94 1.93
N LYS A 49 -18.34 7.31 1.57
CA LYS A 49 -17.15 7.98 1.05
C LYS A 49 -16.74 7.38 -0.29
N THR A 50 -16.03 8.18 -1.07
CA THR A 50 -15.44 7.78 -2.35
C THR A 50 -13.97 8.15 -2.39
N TYR A 51 -13.19 7.32 -3.09
CA TYR A 51 -11.80 7.54 -3.41
C TYR A 51 -11.62 7.53 -4.92
N TRP A 52 -11.23 8.66 -5.50
CA TRP A 52 -11.07 8.83 -6.94
C TRP A 52 -9.62 8.82 -7.40
N GLY A 53 -8.67 9.08 -6.49
CA GLY A 53 -7.25 9.20 -6.83
C GLY A 53 -7.01 10.27 -7.90
N THR A 54 -5.90 10.15 -8.62
CA THR A 54 -5.59 10.99 -9.78
C THR A 54 -5.69 10.23 -11.10
N GLY A 55 -5.82 8.89 -11.06
CA GLY A 55 -5.86 8.04 -12.24
C GLY A 55 -6.85 6.89 -12.12
N ALA A 56 -7.50 6.56 -13.24
CA ALA A 56 -8.30 5.34 -13.37
C ALA A 56 -7.40 4.14 -13.63
N ILE A 57 -7.71 2.99 -13.01
CA ILE A 57 -7.01 1.73 -13.27
C ILE A 57 -7.97 0.75 -13.96
N GLN A 58 -8.92 0.20 -13.20
CA GLN A 58 -9.90 -0.76 -13.71
C GLN A 58 -11.27 -0.54 -13.07
N GLN A 59 -12.30 -0.91 -13.83
CA GLN A 59 -13.68 -0.98 -13.37
C GLN A 59 -14.18 -2.41 -13.53
N LYS A 60 -14.87 -2.93 -12.50
CA LYS A 60 -15.53 -4.24 -12.55
C LYS A 60 -16.97 -4.12 -12.08
N THR A 61 -17.92 -4.58 -12.90
CA THR A 61 -19.34 -4.71 -12.54
C THR A 61 -19.63 -6.09 -11.95
N GLY A 62 -20.69 -6.21 -11.16
CA GLY A 62 -21.04 -7.47 -10.48
C GLY A 62 -20.02 -7.89 -9.41
N SER A 63 -19.33 -6.92 -8.82
CA SER A 63 -18.34 -7.12 -7.76
C SER A 63 -18.96 -7.05 -6.36
N SER A 64 -18.22 -7.50 -5.36
CA SER A 64 -18.50 -7.26 -3.95
C SER A 64 -17.42 -6.36 -3.33
N ILE A 65 -17.64 -5.86 -2.11
CA ILE A 65 -16.60 -5.10 -1.37
C ILE A 65 -15.31 -5.92 -1.23
N SER A 66 -15.43 -7.20 -0.90
CA SER A 66 -14.27 -8.11 -0.75
C SER A 66 -13.52 -8.26 -2.08
N GLU A 67 -14.24 -8.47 -3.18
CA GLU A 67 -13.63 -8.52 -4.51
C GLU A 67 -12.98 -7.21 -4.90
N CYS A 68 -13.60 -6.07 -4.58
CA CYS A 68 -13.05 -4.74 -4.89
C CYS A 68 -11.76 -4.47 -4.11
N SER A 69 -11.72 -4.88 -2.84
CA SER A 69 -10.52 -4.84 -2.01
C SER A 69 -9.42 -5.75 -2.57
N ALA A 70 -9.76 -6.98 -2.98
CA ALA A 70 -8.81 -7.91 -3.58
C ALA A 70 -8.26 -7.39 -4.92
N LEU A 71 -9.13 -6.81 -5.77
CA LEU A 71 -8.73 -6.18 -7.03
C LEU A 71 -7.74 -5.05 -6.81
N CYS A 72 -7.96 -4.21 -5.79
CA CYS A 72 -7.01 -3.16 -5.44
C CYS A 72 -5.72 -3.72 -4.85
N SER A 73 -5.81 -4.72 -3.97
CA SER A 73 -4.64 -5.35 -3.33
C SER A 73 -3.70 -6.02 -4.33
N ASN A 74 -4.27 -6.57 -5.41
CA ASN A 74 -3.57 -7.29 -6.47
C ASN A 74 -2.88 -6.37 -7.50
N ASP A 75 -3.18 -5.07 -7.50
CA ASP A 75 -2.58 -4.10 -8.42
C ASP A 75 -1.67 -3.11 -7.67
N ALA A 76 -0.36 -3.14 -7.95
CA ALA A 76 0.63 -2.21 -7.38
C ALA A 76 0.24 -0.73 -7.48
N LYS A 77 -0.42 -0.37 -8.59
CA LYS A 77 -0.82 1.00 -8.90
C LYS A 77 -2.05 1.42 -8.11
N CYS A 78 -2.82 0.47 -7.58
CA CYS A 78 -4.01 0.79 -6.81
C CYS A 78 -3.65 1.35 -5.44
N LYS A 79 -4.20 2.53 -5.15
CA LYS A 79 -4.06 3.23 -3.87
C LYS A 79 -5.37 3.30 -3.10
N GLY A 80 -6.46 3.15 -3.83
CA GLY A 80 -7.76 2.96 -3.28
C GLY A 80 -8.76 2.57 -4.34
N ALA A 81 -9.92 2.17 -3.89
CA ALA A 81 -11.05 1.86 -4.72
C ALA A 81 -12.32 2.47 -4.14
N THR A 82 -13.33 2.59 -4.99
CA THR A 82 -14.69 2.91 -4.58
C THR A 82 -15.58 1.75 -5.03
N PHE A 83 -16.35 1.19 -4.11
CA PHE A 83 -17.38 0.21 -4.40
C PHE A 83 -18.76 0.87 -4.26
N ASP A 84 -19.64 0.67 -5.24
CA ASP A 84 -21.04 1.08 -5.18
C ASP A 84 -21.95 -0.15 -5.13
N SER A 85 -22.68 -0.31 -4.03
CA SER A 85 -23.60 -1.42 -3.81
C SER A 85 -24.89 -1.32 -4.64
N LYS A 86 -25.19 -0.15 -5.23
CA LYS A 86 -26.36 0.03 -6.08
C LYS A 86 -26.21 -0.73 -7.40
N ASP A 87 -25.04 -0.57 -8.02
CA ASP A 87 -24.73 -1.13 -9.34
C ASP A 87 -23.71 -2.28 -9.24
N ASN A 88 -23.36 -2.71 -8.02
CA ASN A 88 -22.32 -3.69 -7.72
C ASN A 88 -21.00 -3.41 -8.46
N THR A 89 -20.63 -2.13 -8.55
CA THR A 89 -19.51 -1.68 -9.37
C THR A 89 -18.34 -1.26 -8.50
N CYS A 90 -17.16 -1.75 -8.84
CA CYS A 90 -15.89 -1.38 -8.23
C CYS A 90 -15.09 -0.52 -9.21
N TRP A 91 -14.60 0.63 -8.75
CA TRP A 91 -13.62 1.45 -9.44
C TRP A 91 -12.33 1.50 -8.65
N THR A 92 -11.27 0.91 -9.18
CA THR A 92 -9.92 1.01 -8.60
C THR A 92 -9.18 2.20 -9.19
N ARG A 93 -8.40 2.88 -8.36
CA ARG A 93 -7.78 4.17 -8.68
C ARG A 93 -6.34 4.23 -8.22
N SER A 94 -5.53 4.96 -8.98
CA SER A 94 -4.13 5.24 -8.69
C SER A 94 -3.93 6.69 -8.23
N GLY A 95 -2.74 6.97 -7.70
CA GLY A 95 -2.37 8.28 -7.19
C GLY A 95 -3.08 8.66 -5.90
N SER A 96 -2.71 9.81 -5.36
CA SER A 96 -3.16 10.31 -4.07
C SER A 96 -4.29 11.32 -4.26
N SER A 97 -5.43 11.12 -3.58
CA SER A 97 -6.48 12.14 -3.48
C SER A 97 -7.06 12.16 -2.07
N SER A 98 -7.70 13.27 -1.70
CA SER A 98 -8.59 13.27 -0.53
C SER A 98 -9.80 12.36 -0.76
N LEU A 99 -10.43 11.97 0.34
CA LEU A 99 -11.72 11.29 0.30
C LEU A 99 -12.82 12.29 0.04
N THR A 100 -13.69 11.98 -0.92
CA THR A 100 -14.88 12.77 -1.22
C THR A 100 -16.12 12.15 -0.60
N THR A 101 -17.14 12.97 -0.35
CA THR A 101 -18.45 12.46 0.09
C THR A 101 -19.07 11.63 -1.03
N GLY A 102 -19.53 10.43 -0.69
CA GLY A 102 -20.25 9.53 -1.58
C GLY A 102 -21.73 9.46 -1.25
N SER A 103 -22.48 8.72 -2.06
CA SER A 103 -23.83 8.27 -1.70
C SER A 103 -23.79 7.26 -0.55
N SER A 104 -24.94 6.95 0.04
CA SER A 104 -25.07 5.89 1.05
C SER A 104 -24.75 4.49 0.52
N THR A 105 -24.75 4.29 -0.80
CA THR A 105 -24.41 3.02 -1.46
C THR A 105 -22.92 2.91 -1.78
N GLN A 106 -22.16 4.01 -1.63
CA GLN A 106 -20.75 4.06 -1.96
C GLN A 106 -19.88 3.82 -0.74
N THR A 107 -18.80 3.06 -0.94
CA THR A 107 -17.81 2.72 0.08
C THR A 107 -16.42 2.92 -0.50
N ALA A 108 -15.63 3.76 0.16
CA ALA A 108 -14.22 3.90 -0.18
C ALA A 108 -13.42 2.77 0.47
N ILE A 109 -12.47 2.22 -0.27
CA ILE A 109 -11.57 1.15 0.17
C ILE A 109 -10.15 1.67 -0.02
N ILE A 110 -9.44 1.96 1.07
CA ILE A 110 -8.09 2.53 1.03
C ILE A 110 -7.17 1.78 1.99
N SER A 111 -5.87 1.89 1.80
CA SER A 111 -4.92 1.28 2.75
C SER A 111 -5.02 1.95 4.13
N GLU A 112 -4.71 1.21 5.19
CA GLU A 112 -4.69 1.71 6.57
C GLU A 112 -3.72 2.90 6.72
N VAL A 113 -2.58 2.87 6.02
CA VAL A 113 -1.62 3.98 5.96
C VAL A 113 -2.21 5.21 5.29
N THR A 114 -2.86 5.03 4.13
CA THR A 114 -3.54 6.13 3.43
C THR A 114 -4.63 6.75 4.30
N ASN A 115 -5.40 5.92 5.01
CA ASN A 115 -6.44 6.41 5.91
C ASN A 115 -5.86 7.23 7.07
N ALA A 116 -4.80 6.73 7.71
CA ALA A 116 -4.14 7.44 8.80
C ALA A 116 -3.51 8.77 8.33
N ALA A 117 -2.87 8.77 7.16
CA ALA A 117 -2.29 9.97 6.56
C ALA A 117 -3.36 11.03 6.22
N LEU A 118 -4.49 10.61 5.63
CA LEU A 118 -5.59 11.53 5.32
C LEU A 118 -6.25 12.09 6.58
N ASN A 119 -6.37 11.28 7.64
CA ASN A 119 -6.86 11.78 8.93
C ASN A 119 -5.92 12.83 9.52
N LEU A 120 -4.60 12.56 9.50
CA LEU A 120 -3.58 13.50 9.96
C LEU A 120 -3.60 14.80 9.14
N GLN A 121 -3.73 14.70 7.82
CA GLN A 121 -3.87 15.85 6.93
C GLN A 121 -5.11 16.68 7.26
N ASN A 122 -6.27 16.05 7.44
CA ASN A 122 -7.52 16.75 7.77
C ASN A 122 -7.42 17.50 9.11
N LEU A 123 -6.77 16.91 10.11
CA LEU A 123 -6.54 17.55 11.41
C LEU A 123 -5.57 18.73 11.28
N ASN A 124 -4.50 18.58 10.51
CA ASN A 124 -3.58 19.68 10.20
C ASN A 124 -4.30 20.85 9.49
N ASP A 125 -5.13 20.56 8.49
CA ASP A 125 -5.92 21.56 7.78
C ASP A 125 -6.90 22.29 8.73
N LYS A 126 -7.51 21.59 9.70
CA LYS A 126 -8.33 22.21 10.75
C LYS A 126 -7.52 23.13 11.66
N LEU A 127 -6.36 22.69 12.13
CA LEU A 127 -5.47 23.50 12.98
C LEU A 127 -5.05 24.79 12.27
N LEU A 128 -4.70 24.70 10.98
CA LEU A 128 -4.39 25.87 10.16
C LEU A 128 -5.59 26.82 10.04
N SER A 129 -6.81 26.28 9.88
CA SER A 129 -8.03 27.08 9.84
C SER A 129 -8.33 27.79 11.17
N TYR A 130 -8.13 27.13 12.31
CA TYR A 130 -8.30 27.78 13.62
C TYR A 130 -7.26 28.90 13.82
N ILE A 131 -6.00 28.68 13.43
CA ILE A 131 -4.97 29.72 13.47
C ILE A 131 -5.36 30.92 12.60
N ASP A 132 -5.88 30.68 11.40
CA ASP A 132 -6.34 31.74 10.50
C ASP A 132 -7.50 32.53 11.11
N GLN A 133 -8.50 31.84 11.67
CA GLN A 133 -9.61 32.46 12.37
C GLN A 133 -9.13 33.30 13.56
N MET A 134 -8.25 32.76 14.42
CA MET A 134 -7.69 33.47 15.57
C MET A 134 -6.93 34.75 15.15
N LYS A 135 -6.18 34.70 14.04
CA LYS A 135 -5.49 35.88 13.48
C LYS A 135 -6.47 36.94 13.01
N ASN A 136 -7.50 36.54 12.25
CA ASN A 136 -8.52 37.46 11.73
C ASN A 136 -9.28 38.16 12.88
N TYR A 137 -9.64 37.41 13.93
CA TYR A 137 -10.27 37.99 15.13
C TYR A 137 -9.37 39.01 15.85
N LYS A 138 -8.06 38.73 15.99
CA LYS A 138 -7.11 39.67 16.61
C LYS A 138 -6.91 40.93 15.77
N PHE A 139 -6.93 40.82 14.44
CA PHE A 139 -6.77 41.96 13.52
C PHE A 139 -8.01 42.86 13.43
N GLU A 140 -9.21 42.27 13.38
CA GLU A 140 -10.48 43.03 13.32
C GLU A 140 -10.74 43.84 14.60
N ASN A 141 -10.36 43.31 15.76
CA ASN A 141 -10.46 44.03 17.03
C ASN A 141 -9.27 44.97 17.34
N GLY A 142 -8.13 44.82 16.65
CA GLY A 142 -6.96 45.70 16.80
C GLY A 142 -7.15 47.10 16.21
N ASN A 143 -7.97 47.23 15.15
CA ASN A 143 -8.25 48.52 14.49
C ASN A 143 -9.29 49.41 15.21
N THR A 144 -9.75 49.05 16.41
CA THR A 144 -10.67 49.87 17.22
C THR A 144 -10.09 50.35 18.56
N THR A 145 -8.76 50.32 18.73
CA THR A 145 -8.12 50.75 19.98
C THR A 145 -7.30 52.04 19.80
N SER A 146 -7.79 53.10 20.44
CA SER A 146 -7.09 54.36 20.74
C SER A 146 -5.73 54.09 21.39
N PRO A 147 -4.69 54.93 21.12
CA PRO A 147 -3.31 54.68 21.55
C PRO A 147 -3.13 55.02 23.03
N GLU A 148 -3.48 54.11 23.94
CA GLU A 148 -3.01 54.19 25.33
C GLU A 148 -3.16 52.82 26.03
N GLN A 149 -2.14 51.96 25.94
CA GLN A 149 -1.83 50.91 26.93
C GLN A 149 -0.50 50.19 26.61
N THR A 150 0.60 50.80 27.03
CA THR A 150 1.99 50.39 26.78
C THR A 150 2.53 49.29 27.72
N GLU A 151 1.67 48.52 28.40
CA GLU A 151 2.09 47.38 29.25
C GLU A 151 1.48 46.04 28.84
N LEU A 152 0.60 46.00 27.83
CA LEU A 152 -0.01 44.76 27.30
C LEU A 152 0.58 44.30 25.95
N ASP A 153 1.61 44.99 25.45
CA ASP A 153 2.17 44.77 24.10
C ASP A 153 3.31 43.74 24.04
N THR A 154 3.89 43.33 25.17
CA THR A 154 4.93 42.27 25.21
C THR A 154 4.32 40.87 25.10
N ASP A 155 3.24 40.59 25.82
CA ASP A 155 2.56 39.28 25.81
C ASP A 155 1.88 38.98 24.46
N VAL A 156 1.30 40.02 23.83
CA VAL A 156 0.68 39.91 22.50
C VAL A 156 1.74 39.64 21.42
N ASN A 157 2.95 40.20 21.53
CA ASN A 157 4.02 39.93 20.59
C ASN A 157 4.58 38.50 20.74
N ASP A 158 4.77 38.02 21.96
CA ASP A 158 5.29 36.67 22.21
C ASP A 158 4.27 35.58 21.84
N GLU A 159 2.99 35.77 22.13
CA GLU A 159 1.92 34.84 21.72
C GLU A 159 1.73 34.83 20.19
N ASN A 160 1.85 35.98 19.53
CA ASN A 160 1.78 36.08 18.07
C ASN A 160 3.00 35.44 17.39
N ASN A 161 4.18 35.55 18.00
CA ASN A 161 5.39 34.85 17.56
C ASN A 161 5.25 33.32 17.73
N ASN A 162 4.69 32.85 18.85
CA ASN A 162 4.42 31.43 19.10
C ASN A 162 3.39 30.88 18.10
N LEU A 163 2.28 31.59 17.89
CA LEU A 163 1.25 31.19 16.92
C LEU A 163 1.80 31.15 15.48
N LYS A 164 2.68 32.09 15.12
CA LYS A 164 3.38 32.11 13.84
C LYS A 164 4.35 30.93 13.69
N ALA A 165 5.06 30.56 14.76
CA ALA A 165 5.93 29.38 14.77
C ALA A 165 5.12 28.09 14.60
N GLN A 166 4.03 27.92 15.35
CA GLN A 166 3.12 26.76 15.23
C GLN A 166 2.50 26.66 13.84
N TYR A 167 2.09 27.79 13.25
CA TYR A 167 1.61 27.85 11.88
C TYR A 167 2.64 27.34 10.86
N ASN A 168 3.90 27.78 10.99
CA ASN A 168 4.97 27.36 10.10
C ASN A 168 5.29 25.86 10.24
N ILE A 169 5.29 25.34 11.47
CA ILE A 169 5.45 23.90 11.74
C ILE A 169 4.33 23.10 11.06
N LEU A 170 3.07 23.50 11.24
CA LEU A 170 1.94 22.81 10.64
C LEU A 170 1.98 22.85 9.10
N LEU A 171 2.43 23.96 8.51
CA LEU A 171 2.65 24.05 7.06
C LEU A 171 3.74 23.08 6.58
N GLU A 172 4.84 22.98 7.32
CA GLU A 172 5.93 22.05 7.00
C GLU A 172 5.46 20.60 7.11
N ASP A 173 4.73 20.27 8.17
CA ASP A 173 4.17 18.93 8.38
C ASP A 173 3.17 18.57 7.29
N ARG A 174 2.32 19.52 6.87
CA ARG A 174 1.41 19.33 5.73
C ARG A 174 2.15 18.93 4.46
N LYS A 175 3.26 19.62 4.19
CA LYS A 175 4.10 19.34 3.03
C LYS A 175 4.72 17.94 3.12
N LYS A 176 5.28 17.58 4.28
CA LYS A 176 5.84 16.25 4.54
C LYS A 176 4.80 15.14 4.39
N ILE A 177 3.59 15.32 4.93
CA ILE A 177 2.50 14.33 4.81
C ILE A 177 2.15 14.10 3.33
N LYS A 178 2.08 15.17 2.54
CA LYS A 178 1.80 15.07 1.10
C LYS A 178 2.95 14.37 0.35
N GLU A 179 4.18 14.71 0.65
CA GLU A 179 5.37 14.04 0.09
C GLU A 179 5.36 12.55 0.41
N ILE A 180 5.04 12.15 1.64
CA ILE A 180 4.98 10.72 2.02
C ILE A 180 3.79 10.02 1.36
N LEU A 181 2.63 10.67 1.22
CA LEU A 181 1.50 10.11 0.45
C LEU A 181 1.90 9.83 -1.00
N ASP A 182 2.65 10.76 -1.61
CA ASP A 182 3.15 10.61 -2.98
C ASP A 182 4.28 9.58 -3.09
N GLU A 183 5.16 9.48 -2.09
CA GLU A 183 6.22 8.47 -2.03
C GLU A 183 5.65 7.06 -1.81
N PHE A 184 4.69 6.91 -0.91
CA PHE A 184 3.93 5.67 -0.74
C PHE A 184 3.20 5.29 -2.04
N SER A 185 2.81 6.28 -2.84
CA SER A 185 2.29 6.05 -4.18
C SER A 185 3.33 5.34 -5.08
N ARG A 186 4.61 5.73 -4.96
CA ARG A 186 5.72 5.21 -5.77
C ARG A 186 6.30 3.88 -5.25
N ILE A 187 6.63 3.77 -3.96
CA ILE A 187 7.32 2.59 -3.38
C ILE A 187 6.55 1.29 -3.59
N ASN A 188 5.21 1.31 -3.49
CA ASN A 188 4.41 0.11 -3.75
C ASN A 188 4.55 -0.40 -5.20
N MET A 189 4.90 0.47 -6.15
CA MET A 189 5.17 0.04 -7.53
C MET A 189 6.53 -0.67 -7.62
N ASP A 190 7.55 -0.15 -6.93
CA ASP A 190 8.91 -0.68 -7.00
C ASP A 190 9.07 -2.02 -6.26
N ASN A 191 8.40 -2.19 -5.10
CA ASN A 191 8.43 -3.45 -4.36
C ASN A 191 7.84 -4.62 -5.17
N GLN A 192 6.77 -4.40 -5.95
CA GLN A 192 6.23 -5.46 -6.82
C GLN A 192 7.12 -5.73 -8.05
N ASN A 193 7.76 -4.71 -8.61
CA ASN A 193 8.75 -4.91 -9.67
C ASN A 193 9.95 -5.72 -9.18
N MET A 194 10.37 -5.53 -7.93
CA MET A 194 11.44 -6.29 -7.31
C MET A 194 11.05 -7.75 -7.03
N GLU A 195 9.81 -8.01 -6.58
CA GLU A 195 9.29 -9.38 -6.48
C GLU A 195 9.19 -10.08 -7.84
N LEU A 196 8.77 -9.36 -8.89
CA LEU A 196 8.71 -9.89 -10.26
C LEU A 196 10.12 -10.22 -10.79
N TYR A 197 11.08 -9.32 -10.56
CA TYR A 197 12.49 -9.50 -10.93
C TYR A 197 13.11 -10.71 -10.20
N ASN A 198 12.91 -10.81 -8.89
CA ASN A 198 13.41 -11.94 -8.09
C ASN A 198 12.75 -13.27 -8.48
N THR A 199 11.48 -13.25 -8.89
CA THR A 199 10.77 -14.45 -9.37
C THR A 199 11.27 -14.90 -10.74
N GLN A 200 11.52 -13.98 -11.67
CA GLN A 200 12.09 -14.29 -12.99
C GLN A 200 13.50 -14.87 -12.85
N ASN A 201 14.33 -14.29 -11.99
CA ASN A 201 15.69 -14.79 -11.78
C ASN A 201 15.69 -16.20 -11.17
N ARG A 202 14.76 -16.49 -10.25
CA ARG A 202 14.61 -17.84 -9.67
C ARG A 202 14.31 -18.91 -10.72
N ILE A 203 13.44 -18.62 -11.70
CA ILE A 203 13.13 -19.56 -12.80
C ILE A 203 14.38 -19.81 -13.65
N PHE A 204 15.15 -18.76 -13.94
CA PHE A 204 16.39 -18.88 -14.72
C PHE A 204 17.43 -19.76 -14.01
N TYR A 205 17.70 -19.52 -12.73
CA TYR A 205 18.63 -20.37 -11.96
C TYR A 205 18.17 -21.83 -11.86
N MET A 206 16.86 -22.07 -11.71
CA MET A 206 16.33 -23.44 -11.72
C MET A 206 16.53 -24.14 -13.07
N MET A 207 16.35 -23.44 -14.19
CA MET A 207 16.60 -23.99 -15.53
C MET A 207 18.07 -24.43 -15.69
N TRP A 208 19.02 -23.62 -15.20
CA TRP A 208 20.45 -23.97 -15.22
C TRP A 208 20.79 -25.16 -14.34
N CYS A 209 20.15 -25.31 -13.17
CA CYS A 209 20.31 -26.50 -12.33
C CYS A 209 19.87 -27.78 -13.04
N TYR A 210 18.75 -27.76 -13.78
CA TYR A 210 18.31 -28.92 -14.55
C TYR A 210 19.26 -29.25 -15.70
N LEU A 211 19.75 -28.23 -16.40
CA LEU A 211 20.73 -28.39 -17.47
C LEU A 211 22.02 -29.06 -16.92
N ALA A 212 22.51 -28.58 -15.77
CA ALA A 212 23.66 -29.15 -15.08
C ALA A 212 23.41 -30.62 -14.67
N PHE A 213 22.22 -30.94 -14.15
CA PHE A 213 21.86 -32.30 -13.77
C PHE A 213 21.86 -33.26 -14.97
N ILE A 214 21.34 -32.82 -16.13
CA ILE A 214 21.39 -33.59 -17.38
C ILE A 214 22.84 -33.85 -17.79
N PHE A 215 23.71 -32.84 -17.72
CA PHE A 215 25.13 -33.02 -18.02
C PHE A 215 25.83 -34.02 -17.10
N ILE A 216 25.52 -34.00 -15.79
CA ILE A 216 26.05 -34.96 -14.82
C ILE A 216 25.65 -36.39 -15.19
N ILE A 217 24.38 -36.62 -15.55
CA ILE A 217 23.90 -37.97 -15.96
C ILE A 217 24.65 -38.45 -17.20
N ILE A 218 24.80 -37.58 -18.20
CA ILE A 218 25.53 -37.90 -19.44
C ILE A 218 27.00 -38.24 -19.11
N PHE A 219 27.63 -37.43 -18.26
CA PHE A 219 29.01 -37.63 -17.83
C PHE A 219 29.21 -38.96 -17.11
N VAL A 220 28.36 -39.26 -16.11
CA VAL A 220 28.40 -40.54 -15.37
C VAL A 220 28.25 -41.72 -16.31
N LYS A 221 27.34 -41.64 -17.30
CA LYS A 221 27.18 -42.71 -18.29
C LYS A 221 28.44 -42.93 -19.12
N ILE A 222 29.07 -41.86 -19.60
CA ILE A 222 30.27 -41.94 -20.46
C ILE A 222 31.46 -42.53 -19.67
N VAL A 223 31.63 -42.13 -18.42
CA VAL A 223 32.79 -42.54 -17.60
C VAL A 223 32.63 -43.95 -17.04
N PHE A 224 31.47 -44.28 -16.48
CA PHE A 224 31.30 -45.54 -15.74
C PHE A 224 30.75 -46.69 -16.60
N TYR A 225 30.06 -46.41 -17.71
CA TYR A 225 29.42 -47.43 -18.54
C TYR A 225 29.70 -47.25 -20.04
N PRO A 226 30.98 -47.31 -20.47
CA PRO A 226 31.37 -47.04 -21.85
C PRO A 226 30.83 -48.10 -22.84
N GLU A 227 30.67 -49.36 -22.42
CA GLU A 227 30.28 -50.48 -23.30
C GLU A 227 28.77 -50.61 -23.54
N MET A 228 27.93 -49.85 -22.83
CA MET A 228 26.49 -49.89 -23.07
C MET A 228 26.14 -49.23 -24.42
N VAL A 229 25.71 -50.07 -25.37
CA VAL A 229 25.18 -49.64 -26.67
C VAL A 229 23.80 -49.01 -26.49
N VAL A 230 23.79 -47.74 -26.11
CA VAL A 230 22.57 -46.96 -25.93
C VAL A 230 22.11 -46.44 -27.28
N ARG A 231 20.83 -46.65 -27.62
CA ARG A 231 20.16 -45.93 -28.72
C ARG A 231 20.00 -44.46 -28.31
N TRP A 232 20.99 -43.64 -28.67
CA TRP A 232 21.09 -42.24 -28.26
C TRP A 232 19.83 -41.43 -28.53
N GLY A 233 19.15 -41.66 -29.66
CA GLY A 233 17.88 -40.98 -29.97
C GLY A 233 16.80 -41.24 -28.92
N SER A 234 16.59 -42.50 -28.53
CA SER A 234 15.62 -42.85 -27.50
C SER A 234 16.03 -42.33 -26.13
N PHE A 235 17.31 -42.42 -25.78
CA PHE A 235 17.83 -41.94 -24.49
C PHE A 235 17.63 -40.43 -24.31
N VAL A 236 18.04 -39.63 -25.29
CA VAL A 236 17.88 -38.16 -25.25
C VAL A 236 16.40 -37.80 -25.15
N LEU A 237 15.55 -38.46 -25.94
CA LEU A 237 14.10 -38.23 -25.93
C LEU A 237 13.47 -38.55 -24.56
N TYR A 238 13.83 -39.67 -23.93
CA TYR A 238 13.33 -40.00 -22.59
C TYR A 238 13.85 -39.05 -21.50
N THR A 239 15.12 -38.62 -21.58
CA THR A 239 15.65 -37.62 -20.64
C THR A 239 14.98 -36.26 -20.79
N MET A 240 14.67 -35.85 -22.02
CA MET A 240 13.96 -34.60 -22.30
C MET A 240 12.51 -34.65 -21.79
N ILE A 241 11.79 -35.74 -22.05
CA ILE A 241 10.43 -35.96 -21.54
C ILE A 241 10.41 -35.98 -20.00
N GLY A 242 11.37 -36.66 -19.37
CA GLY A 242 11.52 -36.69 -17.91
C GLY A 242 11.77 -35.31 -17.31
N ALA A 243 12.62 -34.50 -17.94
CA ALA A 243 12.89 -33.13 -17.51
C ALA A 243 11.65 -32.22 -17.65
N ILE A 244 10.90 -32.34 -18.75
CA ILE A 244 9.66 -31.59 -18.98
C ILE A 244 8.60 -31.97 -17.93
N LEU A 245 8.45 -33.27 -17.64
CA LEU A 245 7.52 -33.74 -16.61
C LEU A 245 7.91 -33.27 -15.20
N LEU A 246 9.19 -33.33 -14.85
CA LEU A 246 9.70 -32.77 -13.59
C LEU A 246 9.41 -31.28 -13.45
N MET A 247 9.59 -30.53 -14.55
CA MET A 247 9.26 -29.11 -14.59
C MET A 247 7.76 -28.89 -14.34
N LEU A 248 6.87 -29.65 -15.00
CA LEU A 248 5.42 -29.57 -14.83
C LEU A 248 4.99 -29.90 -13.38
N VAL A 249 5.59 -30.91 -12.76
CA VAL A 249 5.31 -31.28 -11.36
C VAL A 249 5.72 -30.15 -10.40
N HIS A 250 6.84 -29.48 -10.67
CA HIS A 250 7.28 -28.36 -9.84
C HIS A 250 6.31 -27.17 -9.89
N PHE A 251 5.73 -26.89 -11.06
CA PHE A 251 4.72 -25.83 -11.21
C PHE A 251 3.42 -26.10 -10.47
N LEU A 252 3.10 -27.37 -10.18
CA LEU A 252 1.86 -27.74 -9.49
C LEU A 252 1.88 -27.45 -7.97
N LYS A 253 3.01 -26.98 -7.40
CA LYS A 253 3.18 -26.53 -5.99
C LYS A 253 2.63 -27.47 -4.91
N SER A 254 2.32 -28.73 -5.23
CA SER A 254 1.69 -29.69 -4.34
C SER A 254 2.63 -30.86 -4.11
N PHE A 255 3.06 -31.02 -2.85
CA PHE A 255 4.00 -32.06 -2.42
C PHE A 255 3.48 -33.48 -2.71
N SER A 256 2.16 -33.68 -2.63
CA SER A 256 1.52 -34.98 -2.89
C SER A 256 1.65 -35.43 -4.35
N VAL A 257 1.65 -34.50 -5.29
CA VAL A 257 1.77 -34.80 -6.73
C VAL A 257 3.17 -35.31 -7.06
N PHE A 258 4.20 -34.80 -6.37
CA PHE A 258 5.59 -35.25 -6.54
C PHE A 258 5.78 -36.71 -6.11
N PHE A 259 5.17 -37.13 -4.99
CA PHE A 259 5.23 -38.51 -4.52
C PHE A 259 4.54 -39.49 -5.46
N ILE A 260 3.37 -39.14 -5.98
CA ILE A 260 2.64 -39.95 -6.97
C ILE A 260 3.48 -40.09 -8.24
N PHE A 261 4.14 -39.02 -8.67
CA PHE A 261 4.98 -39.04 -9.86
C PHE A 261 6.23 -39.92 -9.71
N LEU A 262 6.90 -39.87 -8.55
CA LEU A 262 8.02 -40.78 -8.25
C LEU A 262 7.58 -42.24 -8.29
N LEU A 263 6.39 -42.56 -7.76
CA LEU A 263 5.84 -43.91 -7.83
C LEU A 263 5.55 -44.36 -9.28
N ILE A 264 5.07 -43.46 -10.13
CA ILE A 264 4.85 -43.75 -11.57
C ILE A 264 6.17 -44.03 -12.28
N ILE A 265 7.21 -43.24 -12.03
CA ILE A 265 8.55 -43.50 -12.60
C ILE A 265 9.10 -44.85 -12.11
N PHE A 266 8.98 -45.13 -10.81
CA PHE A 266 9.50 -46.37 -10.22
C PHE A 266 8.80 -47.61 -10.78
N SER A 267 7.47 -47.55 -10.91
CA SER A 267 6.67 -48.61 -11.52
C SER A 267 7.00 -48.81 -13.00
N PHE A 268 7.18 -47.74 -13.78
CA PHE A 268 7.62 -47.85 -15.17
C PHE A 268 9.02 -48.46 -15.30
N GLY A 269 9.94 -48.11 -14.41
CA GLY A 269 11.28 -48.69 -14.34
C GLY A 269 11.26 -50.19 -14.06
N ILE A 270 10.42 -50.62 -13.11
CA ILE A 270 10.23 -52.04 -12.77
C ILE A 270 9.64 -52.81 -13.96
N ILE A 271 8.63 -52.26 -14.63
CA ILE A 271 8.02 -52.87 -15.81
C ILE A 271 9.06 -53.04 -16.93
N MET A 272 9.87 -52.02 -17.20
CA MET A 272 10.93 -52.09 -18.22
C MET A 272 12.02 -53.13 -17.89
N ILE A 273 12.33 -53.36 -16.61
CA ILE A 273 13.28 -54.39 -16.20
C ILE A 273 12.66 -55.79 -16.33
N LEU A 274 11.36 -55.94 -16.04
CA LEU A 274 10.65 -57.22 -16.14
C LEU A 274 10.41 -57.68 -17.59
N PHE A 275 10.33 -56.75 -18.54
CA PHE A 275 10.07 -57.03 -19.95
C PHE A 275 11.33 -57.04 -20.84
N ARG A 276 12.51 -56.98 -20.24
CA ARG A 276 13.81 -57.07 -20.92
C ARG A 276 14.47 -58.40 -20.63
#